data_AF-A0A842WG61-F1
#
_entry.id   AF-A0A842WG61-F1
#
_cell.length_a   1.000
_cell.length_b   1.000
_cell.length_c   1.000
_cell.angle_alpha   90.00
_cell.angle_beta   90.00
_cell.angle_gamma   90.00
#
_symmetry.space_group_name_H-M   'P 1'
#
loop_
_entity.id
_entity.type
_entity.pdbx_description
1 polymer ?
#
loop_
_entity_poly.entity_id
_entity_poly.type
_entity_poly.pdbx_seq_one_letter_code
_entity_poly.pdbx_strand_id
1 'polypeptide(L)'
;MDSEEKWINIGIAVSVSPEKREGMEKLLKLYADELGWEVSSREVPSEKEKKAEVLISPASRTISPSDLNDRINKIAGVSFGILKDIVFRGDREKALKHHLQGTSLTAAVHPGTKKEFLFLGHTLGFLWFNYELSNRIALEKENPELARSLFFDQTAEEQLREFFQKKKPEENDAKLKAALEKKYGINLKG
;
A
#
# COMPACT_ATOMS: atom_id res chain seq x y z
N MET A 1 12.68 -25.97 -3.52
CA MET A 1 12.59 -24.54 -3.83
C MET A 1 11.84 -23.94 -2.66
N ASP A 2 12.56 -23.26 -1.77
CA ASP A 2 11.93 -22.58 -0.64
C ASP A 2 10.99 -21.53 -1.22
N SER A 3 9.71 -21.61 -0.87
CA SER A 3 8.74 -20.60 -1.27
C SER A 3 9.19 -19.27 -0.67
N GLU A 4 9.52 -18.30 -1.52
CA GLU A 4 9.93 -16.97 -1.09
C GLU A 4 8.91 -16.37 -0.10
N GLU A 5 9.40 -15.76 0.99
CA GLU A 5 8.55 -15.27 2.06
C GLU A 5 7.63 -14.14 1.57
N LYS A 6 6.33 -14.25 1.86
CA LYS A 6 5.29 -13.28 1.44
C LYS A 6 4.86 -12.40 2.60
N TRP A 7 5.32 -11.16 2.61
CA TRP A 7 5.07 -10.24 3.72
C TRP A 7 4.56 -8.84 3.30
N ILE A 8 4.48 -8.54 2.01
CA ILE A 8 3.90 -7.27 1.54
C ILE A 8 2.40 -7.45 1.38
N ASN A 9 1.60 -6.78 2.21
CA ASN A 9 0.15 -6.71 1.99
C ASN A 9 -0.12 -5.80 0.80
N ILE A 10 -0.98 -6.23 -0.12
CA ILE A 10 -1.25 -5.48 -1.36
C ILE A 10 -2.69 -5.65 -1.81
N GLY A 11 -3.24 -4.62 -2.42
CA GLY A 11 -4.49 -4.72 -3.15
C GLY A 11 -4.87 -3.43 -3.87
N ILE A 12 -5.95 -3.50 -4.64
CA ILE A 12 -6.58 -2.35 -5.27
C ILE A 12 -8.01 -2.26 -4.72
N ALA A 13 -8.34 -1.16 -4.05
CA ALA A 13 -9.60 -0.99 -3.35
C ALA A 13 -10.43 0.15 -3.95
N VAL A 14 -11.72 -0.09 -4.15
CA VAL A 14 -12.70 0.90 -4.60
C VAL A 14 -13.85 0.96 -3.62
N SER A 15 -14.15 2.17 -3.13
CA SER A 15 -15.28 2.41 -2.24
C SER A 15 -16.51 2.85 -3.02
N VAL A 16 -17.61 2.14 -2.85
CA VAL A 16 -18.90 2.39 -3.52
C VAL A 16 -20.04 2.42 -2.50
N SER A 17 -21.19 2.94 -2.93
CA SER A 17 -22.43 2.79 -2.15
C SER A 17 -22.88 1.32 -2.15
N PRO A 18 -23.55 0.84 -1.09
CA PRO A 18 -23.91 -0.57 -0.94
C PRO A 18 -24.69 -1.15 -2.13
N GLU A 19 -25.60 -0.38 -2.70
CA GLU A 19 -26.42 -0.79 -3.86
C GLU A 19 -25.60 -0.96 -5.16
N LYS A 20 -24.39 -0.41 -5.22
CA LYS A 20 -23.47 -0.55 -6.36
C LYS A 20 -22.44 -1.67 -6.18
N ARG A 21 -22.41 -2.33 -5.02
CA ARG A 21 -21.40 -3.33 -4.66
C ARG A 21 -21.33 -4.48 -5.67
N GLU A 22 -22.45 -5.14 -5.96
CA GLU A 22 -22.47 -6.31 -6.86
C GLU A 22 -22.00 -5.96 -8.28
N GLY A 23 -22.45 -4.82 -8.80
CA GLY A 23 -22.00 -4.32 -10.11
C GLY A 23 -20.49 -4.02 -10.11
N MET A 24 -19.97 -3.46 -9.02
CA MET A 24 -18.54 -3.20 -8.87
C MET A 24 -17.73 -4.49 -8.75
N GLU A 25 -18.21 -5.50 -8.02
CA GLU A 25 -17.57 -6.82 -7.94
C GLU A 25 -17.44 -7.48 -9.32
N LYS A 26 -18.53 -7.47 -10.11
CA LYS A 26 -18.54 -8.00 -11.48
C LYS A 26 -17.56 -7.26 -12.39
N LEU A 27 -17.49 -5.94 -12.27
CA LEU A 27 -16.59 -5.12 -13.08
C LEU A 27 -15.12 -5.34 -12.68
N LEU A 28 -14.82 -5.34 -11.38
CA LEU A 28 -13.46 -5.57 -10.88
C LEU A 28 -12.97 -6.99 -11.11
N LYS A 29 -13.87 -7.97 -11.30
CA LYS A 29 -13.51 -9.35 -11.65
C LYS A 29 -12.70 -9.43 -12.95
N LEU A 30 -13.01 -8.61 -13.95
CA LEU A 30 -12.26 -8.56 -15.22
C LEU A 30 -10.79 -8.19 -15.00
N TYR A 31 -10.54 -7.20 -14.14
CA TYR A 31 -9.19 -6.77 -13.77
C TYR A 31 -8.49 -7.75 -12.83
N ALA A 32 -9.24 -8.37 -11.92
CA ALA A 32 -8.73 -9.40 -11.01
C ALA A 32 -8.22 -10.61 -11.80
N ASP A 33 -8.96 -11.06 -12.82
CA ASP A 33 -8.59 -12.18 -13.67
C ASP A 33 -7.30 -11.90 -14.45
N GLU A 34 -7.10 -10.65 -14.92
CA GLU A 34 -5.85 -10.24 -15.56
C GLU A 34 -4.63 -10.37 -14.62
N LEU A 35 -4.83 -10.14 -13.33
CA LEU A 35 -3.81 -10.27 -12.28
C LEU A 35 -3.75 -11.68 -11.67
N GLY A 36 -4.67 -12.59 -12.01
CA GLY A 36 -4.82 -13.84 -11.27
C GLY A 36 -5.09 -13.61 -9.77
N TRP A 37 -5.85 -12.55 -9.47
CA TRP A 37 -6.23 -12.14 -8.12
C TRP A 37 -7.72 -12.42 -7.86
N GLU A 38 -8.11 -12.32 -6.60
CA GLU A 38 -9.48 -12.55 -6.16
C GLU A 38 -10.19 -11.23 -5.87
N VAL A 39 -11.50 -11.22 -6.12
CA VAL A 39 -12.38 -10.12 -5.71
C VAL A 39 -12.95 -10.46 -4.34
N SER A 40 -12.87 -9.52 -3.41
CA SER A 40 -13.56 -9.60 -2.13
C SER A 40 -14.20 -8.26 -1.79
N SER A 41 -15.09 -8.25 -0.81
CA SER A 41 -15.76 -7.01 -0.41
C SER A 41 -16.14 -7.03 1.05
N ARG A 42 -16.19 -5.84 1.64
CA ARG A 42 -16.57 -5.62 3.04
C ARG A 42 -17.36 -4.34 3.18
N GLU A 43 -18.28 -4.31 4.13
CA GLU A 43 -18.88 -3.05 4.56
C GLU A 43 -17.87 -2.28 5.41
N VAL A 44 -17.70 -0.99 5.11
CA VAL A 44 -16.85 -0.09 5.87
C VAL A 44 -17.75 0.71 6.80
N PRO A 45 -17.60 0.56 8.13
CA PRO A 45 -18.32 1.40 9.08
C PRO A 45 -17.87 2.85 8.88
N SER A 46 -18.82 3.73 8.57
CA SER A 46 -18.58 5.17 8.42
C SER A 46 -19.72 5.90 9.10
N GLU A 47 -19.40 6.92 9.90
CA GLU A 47 -20.35 7.66 10.73
C GLU A 47 -21.38 8.44 9.91
N LYS A 48 -21.06 8.75 8.65
CA LYS A 48 -21.90 9.62 7.79
C LYS A 48 -22.71 8.84 6.77
N GLU A 49 -22.14 7.78 6.20
CA GLU A 49 -22.76 6.98 5.15
C GLU A 49 -22.19 5.56 5.16
N LYS A 50 -23.04 4.53 5.03
CA LYS A 50 -22.57 3.16 4.80
C LYS A 50 -21.88 3.08 3.44
N LYS A 51 -20.67 2.52 3.39
CA LYS A 51 -19.95 2.25 2.15
C LYS A 51 -19.59 0.78 2.08
N ALA A 52 -19.52 0.24 0.87
CA ALA A 52 -18.90 -1.04 0.59
C ALA A 52 -17.54 -0.79 -0.05
N GLU A 53 -16.50 -1.43 0.48
CA GLU A 53 -15.19 -1.50 -0.16
C GLU A 53 -15.12 -2.81 -0.94
N VAL A 54 -14.85 -2.70 -2.24
CA VAL A 54 -14.57 -3.85 -3.11
C VAL A 54 -13.08 -3.86 -3.40
N LEU A 55 -12.44 -4.98 -3.14
CA LEU A 55 -11.00 -5.18 -3.16
C LEU A 55 -10.64 -6.25 -4.20
N ILE A 56 -9.61 -5.99 -4.99
CA ILE A 56 -8.88 -7.04 -5.70
C ILE A 56 -7.51 -7.25 -5.07
N SER A 57 -7.18 -8.49 -4.72
CA SER A 57 -5.92 -8.84 -4.03
C SER A 57 -5.50 -10.29 -4.33
N PRO A 58 -4.22 -10.65 -4.11
CA PRO A 58 -3.83 -12.06 -4.02
C PRO A 58 -4.70 -12.80 -2.99
N ALA A 59 -4.90 -14.11 -3.17
CA ALA A 59 -5.69 -14.93 -2.24
C ALA A 59 -5.16 -14.86 -0.78
N SER A 60 -3.83 -14.87 -0.60
CA SER A 60 -3.18 -14.68 0.70
C SER A 60 -3.18 -13.23 1.19
N ARG A 61 -3.61 -12.28 0.37
CA ARG A 61 -3.47 -10.81 0.53
C ARG A 61 -2.03 -10.30 0.61
N THR A 62 -1.06 -11.21 0.66
CA THR A 62 0.37 -10.92 0.68
C THR A 62 1.04 -11.37 -0.62
N ILE A 63 2.10 -10.66 -1.00
CA ILE A 63 2.97 -10.95 -2.14
C ILE A 63 4.43 -10.94 -1.65
N SER A 64 5.32 -11.72 -2.30
CA SER A 64 6.75 -11.63 -2.01
C SER A 64 7.35 -10.37 -2.65
N PRO A 65 8.51 -9.89 -2.17
CA PRO A 65 9.23 -8.80 -2.81
C PRO A 65 9.55 -9.05 -4.29
N SER A 66 10.07 -10.23 -4.64
CA SER A 66 10.42 -10.51 -6.04
C SER A 66 9.17 -10.61 -6.92
N ASP A 67 8.12 -11.31 -6.47
CA ASP A 67 6.85 -11.38 -7.20
C ASP A 67 6.24 -9.98 -7.43
N LEU A 68 6.36 -9.08 -6.44
CA LEU A 68 5.90 -7.70 -6.60
C LEU A 68 6.75 -6.95 -7.61
N ASN A 69 8.08 -7.07 -7.54
CA ASN A 69 9.00 -6.38 -8.42
C ASN A 69 8.75 -6.73 -9.89
N ASP A 70 8.54 -8.01 -10.17
CA ASP A 70 8.29 -8.50 -11.52
C ASP A 70 6.94 -8.04 -12.08
N ARG A 71 6.00 -7.67 -11.21
CA ARG A 71 4.61 -7.41 -11.57
C ARG A 71 4.14 -5.98 -11.31
N ILE A 72 4.95 -5.14 -10.65
CA ILE A 72 4.51 -3.83 -10.16
C ILE A 72 3.98 -2.94 -11.28
N ASN A 73 4.62 -2.93 -12.45
CA ASN A 73 4.19 -2.15 -13.60
C ASN A 73 2.82 -2.61 -14.12
N LYS A 74 2.57 -3.92 -14.16
CA LYS A 74 1.27 -4.48 -14.55
C LYS A 74 0.19 -4.11 -13.52
N ILE A 75 0.48 -4.28 -12.24
CA ILE A 75 -0.45 -3.96 -11.14
C ILE A 75 -0.79 -2.46 -11.14
N ALA A 76 0.23 -1.60 -11.29
CA ALA A 76 0.05 -0.15 -11.39
C ALA A 76 -0.77 0.24 -12.63
N GLY A 77 -0.51 -0.41 -13.77
CA GLY A 77 -1.29 -0.24 -15.00
C GLY A 77 -2.77 -0.59 -14.82
N VAL A 78 -3.08 -1.70 -14.14
CA VAL A 78 -4.44 -2.10 -13.79
C VAL A 78 -5.10 -1.09 -12.85
N SER A 79 -4.40 -0.65 -11.80
CA SER A 79 -4.88 0.40 -10.88
C SER A 79 -5.23 1.69 -11.64
N PHE A 80 -4.36 2.11 -12.57
CA PHE A 80 -4.62 3.27 -13.41
C PHE A 80 -5.81 3.05 -14.35
N GLY A 81 -5.93 1.86 -14.96
CA GLY A 81 -7.06 1.48 -15.81
C GLY A 81 -8.39 1.60 -15.07
N ILE A 82 -8.47 1.03 -13.86
CA ILE A 82 -9.63 1.14 -12.97
C ILE A 82 -9.95 2.61 -12.69
N LEU A 83 -8.95 3.42 -12.30
CA LEU A 83 -9.16 4.85 -12.03
C LEU A 83 -9.69 5.58 -13.27
N LYS A 84 -9.08 5.36 -14.44
CA LYS A 84 -9.46 5.97 -15.71
C LYS A 84 -10.87 5.59 -16.13
N ASP A 85 -11.18 4.30 -16.14
CA ASP A 85 -12.40 3.79 -16.76
C ASP A 85 -13.60 3.89 -15.83
N ILE A 86 -13.40 3.67 -14.53
CA ILE A 86 -14.49 3.66 -13.54
C ILE A 86 -14.79 5.06 -13.02
N VAL A 87 -13.76 5.83 -12.65
CA VAL A 87 -13.97 7.15 -12.02
C VAL A 87 -14.07 8.24 -13.07
N PHE A 88 -13.16 8.23 -14.03
CA PHE A 88 -13.01 9.32 -15.00
C PHE A 88 -13.61 8.99 -16.38
N ARG A 89 -14.32 7.86 -16.51
CA ARG A 89 -15.06 7.47 -17.72
C ARG A 89 -14.21 7.52 -19.00
N GLY A 90 -12.96 7.07 -18.90
CA GLY A 90 -12.01 7.04 -20.01
C GLY A 90 -11.13 8.29 -20.14
N ASP A 91 -11.38 9.36 -19.36
CA ASP A 91 -10.59 10.59 -19.41
C ASP A 91 -9.20 10.38 -18.80
N ARG A 92 -8.22 10.13 -19.67
CA ARG A 92 -6.83 9.85 -19.31
C ARG A 92 -6.15 11.02 -18.60
N GLU A 93 -6.39 12.26 -19.05
CA GLU A 93 -5.73 13.43 -18.49
C GLU A 93 -6.19 13.69 -17.06
N LYS A 94 -7.50 13.58 -16.80
CA LYS A 94 -8.01 13.65 -15.43
C LYS A 94 -7.49 12.48 -14.59
N ALA A 95 -7.53 11.26 -15.11
CA ALA A 95 -7.02 10.10 -14.38
C ALA A 95 -5.56 10.28 -13.97
N LEU A 96 -4.70 10.78 -14.85
CA LEU A 96 -3.29 11.01 -14.56
C LEU A 96 -3.09 12.05 -13.45
N LYS A 97 -3.87 13.14 -13.47
CA LYS A 97 -3.83 14.17 -12.41
C LYS A 97 -4.24 13.63 -11.03
N HIS A 98 -5.05 12.58 -11.00
CA HIS A 98 -5.55 11.95 -9.77
C HIS A 98 -4.84 10.63 -9.40
N HIS A 99 -3.92 10.14 -10.23
CA HIS A 99 -3.12 8.94 -9.97
C HIS A 99 -1.90 9.30 -9.12
N LEU A 100 -2.15 9.91 -7.97
CA LEU A 100 -1.12 10.44 -7.09
C LEU A 100 -0.47 9.31 -6.29
N GLN A 101 0.84 9.47 -6.05
CA GLN A 101 1.59 8.65 -5.12
C GLN A 101 1.49 9.22 -3.70
N GLY A 102 1.30 8.35 -2.72
CA GLY A 102 1.22 8.71 -1.30
C GLY A 102 2.00 7.72 -0.44
N THR A 103 2.45 8.20 0.72
CA THR A 103 3.08 7.38 1.75
C THR A 103 2.41 7.64 3.09
N SER A 104 2.09 6.57 3.81
CA SER A 104 1.58 6.62 5.17
C SER A 104 2.46 5.78 6.11
N LEU A 105 2.57 6.21 7.35
CA LEU A 105 3.20 5.45 8.43
C LEU A 105 2.15 5.21 9.50
N THR A 106 1.90 3.94 9.81
CA THR A 106 0.92 3.51 10.81
C THR A 106 1.60 2.65 11.85
N ALA A 107 1.43 2.98 13.12
CA ALA A 107 1.80 2.10 14.21
C ALA A 107 0.62 1.18 14.54
N ALA A 108 0.86 -0.12 14.57
CA ALA A 108 -0.14 -1.12 14.94
C ALA A 108 0.40 -2.00 16.06
N VAL A 109 -0.46 -2.30 17.05
CA VAL A 109 -0.14 -3.25 18.11
C VAL A 109 -0.70 -4.61 17.70
N HIS A 110 0.14 -5.63 17.61
CA HIS A 110 -0.34 -6.96 17.28
C HIS A 110 -1.26 -7.47 18.41
N PRO A 111 -2.46 -8.00 18.08
CA PRO A 111 -3.34 -8.59 19.07
C PRO A 111 -2.60 -9.63 19.92
N GLY A 112 -2.70 -9.51 21.24
CA GLY A 112 -2.16 -10.49 22.19
C GLY A 112 -0.69 -10.35 22.58
N THR A 113 0.15 -9.56 21.89
CA THR A 113 1.60 -9.50 22.20
C THR A 113 2.07 -8.19 22.82
N LYS A 114 1.20 -7.16 22.88
CA LYS A 114 1.56 -5.76 23.23
C LYS A 114 2.73 -5.18 22.42
N LYS A 115 3.23 -5.90 21.39
CA LYS A 115 4.36 -5.48 20.58
C LYS A 115 3.84 -4.54 19.50
N GLU A 116 4.38 -3.33 19.50
CA GLU A 116 4.10 -2.33 18.49
C GLU A 116 4.99 -2.56 17.26
N PHE A 117 4.34 -2.62 16.11
CA PHE A 117 4.93 -2.77 14.79
C PHE A 117 4.64 -1.51 13.99
N LEU A 118 5.63 -1.10 13.20
CA LEU A 118 5.47 0.05 12.32
C LEU A 118 5.25 -0.48 10.92
N PHE A 119 4.14 -0.09 10.33
CA PHE A 119 3.80 -0.39 8.96
C PHE A 119 3.97 0.86 8.11
N LEU A 120 4.74 0.73 7.04
CA LEU A 120 4.81 1.74 6.01
C LEU A 120 3.87 1.33 4.89
N GLY A 121 2.98 2.24 4.51
CA GLY A 121 2.01 2.08 3.43
C GLY A 121 2.34 3.00 2.27
N HIS A 122 2.11 2.51 1.07
CA HIS A 122 2.18 3.25 -0.19
C HIS A 122 0.84 3.18 -0.88
N THR A 123 0.47 4.28 -1.51
CA THR A 123 -0.69 4.34 -2.39
C THR A 123 -0.29 4.89 -3.74
N LEU A 124 -0.84 4.32 -4.80
CA LEU A 124 -0.69 4.79 -6.18
C LEU A 124 -2.06 4.71 -6.87
N GLY A 125 -2.81 5.81 -6.82
CA GLY A 125 -4.24 5.80 -7.16
C GLY A 125 -5.02 4.88 -6.21
N PHE A 126 -5.60 3.80 -6.74
CA PHE A 126 -6.32 2.80 -5.95
C PHE A 126 -5.47 1.62 -5.47
N LEU A 127 -4.26 1.48 -6.01
CA LEU A 127 -3.29 0.52 -5.52
C LEU A 127 -2.83 0.97 -4.15
N TRP A 128 -2.87 0.05 -3.20
CA TRP A 128 -2.22 0.20 -1.93
C TRP A 128 -1.33 -1.02 -1.67
N PHE A 129 -0.19 -0.80 -1.04
CA PHE A 129 0.57 -1.88 -0.43
C PHE A 129 1.22 -1.39 0.85
N ASN A 130 1.30 -2.26 1.85
CA ASN A 130 1.93 -1.95 3.11
C ASN A 130 2.74 -3.14 3.62
N TYR A 131 3.69 -2.84 4.49
CA TYR A 131 4.60 -3.82 5.04
C TYR A 131 5.19 -3.36 6.35
N GLU A 132 5.67 -4.31 7.14
CA GLU A 132 6.42 -4.00 8.35
C GLU A 132 7.76 -3.36 7.99
N LEU A 133 8.11 -2.27 8.69
CA LEU A 133 9.36 -1.54 8.47
C LEU A 133 10.60 -2.41 8.68
N SER A 134 10.56 -3.35 9.62
CA SER A 134 11.65 -4.30 9.89
C SER A 134 11.98 -5.16 8.67
N ASN A 135 10.97 -5.68 7.98
CA ASN A 135 11.12 -6.52 6.80
C ASN A 135 11.75 -5.73 5.64
N ARG A 136 11.36 -4.47 5.46
CA ARG A 136 12.03 -3.59 4.50
C ARG A 136 13.50 -3.38 4.84
N ILE A 137 13.82 -3.09 6.10
CA ILE A 137 15.22 -2.85 6.51
C ILE A 137 16.06 -4.13 6.36
N ALA A 138 15.49 -5.30 6.61
CA ALA A 138 16.13 -6.57 6.33
C ALA A 138 16.39 -6.73 4.83
N LEU A 139 15.38 -6.50 3.97
CA LEU A 139 15.51 -6.57 2.52
C LEU A 139 16.57 -5.58 1.99
N GLU A 140 16.62 -4.35 2.49
CA GLU A 140 17.64 -3.36 2.10
C GLU A 140 19.07 -3.82 2.41
N LYS A 141 19.26 -4.62 3.46
CA LYS A 141 20.57 -5.19 3.83
C LYS A 141 20.90 -6.44 3.02
N GLU A 142 19.91 -7.29 2.79
CA GLU A 142 20.09 -8.59 2.14
C GLU A 142 20.15 -8.45 0.60
N ASN A 143 19.30 -7.59 0.03
CA ASN A 143 19.18 -7.35 -1.40
C ASN A 143 18.84 -5.87 -1.71
N PRO A 144 19.84 -4.97 -1.67
CA PRO A 144 19.63 -3.53 -1.83
C PRO A 144 19.08 -3.13 -3.21
N GLU A 145 19.43 -3.88 -4.26
CA GLU A 145 18.94 -3.60 -5.63
C GLU A 145 17.44 -3.85 -5.74
N LEU A 146 16.97 -5.00 -5.23
CA LEU A 146 15.54 -5.32 -5.18
C LEU A 146 14.78 -4.32 -4.32
N ALA A 147 15.33 -3.95 -3.15
CA ALA A 147 14.70 -2.96 -2.28
C ALA A 147 14.54 -1.60 -2.97
N ARG A 148 15.56 -1.11 -3.68
CA ARG A 148 15.48 0.16 -4.44
C ARG A 148 14.45 0.10 -5.55
N SER A 149 14.43 -0.98 -6.33
CA SER A 149 13.46 -1.17 -7.41
C SER A 149 12.01 -1.16 -6.90
N LEU A 150 11.75 -1.80 -5.76
CA LEU A 150 10.43 -1.86 -5.15
C LEU A 150 9.97 -0.56 -4.49
N PHE A 151 10.91 0.21 -3.93
CA PHE A 151 10.62 1.37 -3.10
C PHE A 151 11.09 2.69 -3.72
N PHE A 152 10.96 2.78 -5.04
CA PHE A 152 11.13 4.01 -5.82
C PHE A 152 12.50 4.66 -5.63
N ASP A 153 13.55 3.85 -5.61
CA ASP A 153 14.94 4.23 -5.40
C ASP A 153 15.21 4.92 -4.04
N GLN A 154 14.32 4.77 -3.07
CA GLN A 154 14.47 5.32 -1.72
C GLN A 154 14.78 4.22 -0.70
N THR A 155 15.69 4.52 0.23
CA THR A 155 15.85 3.78 1.47
C THR A 155 14.71 4.08 2.45
N ALA A 156 14.51 3.21 3.44
CA ALA A 156 13.55 3.43 4.51
C ALA A 156 13.82 4.74 5.27
N GLU A 157 15.09 5.07 5.49
CA GLU A 157 15.50 6.31 6.16
C GLU A 157 15.11 7.55 5.35
N GLU A 158 15.45 7.59 4.05
CA GLU A 158 15.13 8.72 3.17
C GLU A 158 13.62 8.94 3.10
N GLN A 159 12.84 7.87 2.92
CA GLN A 159 11.40 7.97 2.82
C GLN A 159 10.75 8.45 4.14
N LEU A 160 11.23 7.96 5.29
CA LEU A 160 10.74 8.41 6.59
C LEU A 160 11.10 9.87 6.85
N ARG A 161 12.31 10.30 6.46
CA ARG A 161 12.74 11.69 6.57
C ARG A 161 11.80 12.60 5.78
N GLU A 162 11.52 12.28 4.52
CA GLU A 162 10.56 13.03 3.70
C GLU A 162 9.17 13.07 4.32
N PHE A 163 8.68 11.94 4.84
CA PHE A 163 7.37 11.85 5.48
C PHE A 163 7.25 12.84 6.65
N PHE A 164 8.27 12.92 7.50
CA PHE A 164 8.27 13.83 8.65
C PHE A 164 8.55 15.29 8.27
N GLN A 165 9.23 15.57 7.15
CA GLN A 165 9.39 16.93 6.64
C GLN A 165 8.09 17.47 6.01
N LYS A 166 7.30 16.61 5.37
CA LYS A 166 6.01 16.98 4.75
C LYS A 166 4.90 17.25 5.77
N LYS A 167 5.00 16.70 6.98
CA LYS A 167 4.04 16.94 8.07
C LYS A 167 4.31 18.25 8.80
N LYS A 168 3.25 18.88 9.31
CA LYS A 168 3.41 20.06 10.17
C LYS A 168 4.23 19.71 11.42
N PRO A 169 5.04 20.63 11.97
CA PRO A 169 5.83 20.39 13.18
C PRO A 169 5.01 19.90 14.38
N GLU A 170 3.76 20.32 14.48
CA GLU A 170 2.80 19.89 15.51
C GLU A 170 2.22 18.48 15.30
N GLU A 171 2.35 17.92 14.09
CA GLU A 171 1.99 16.53 13.74
C GLU A 171 3.22 15.59 13.73
N ASN A 172 4.41 16.15 13.97
CA ASN A 172 5.66 15.43 14.10
C ASN A 172 5.77 14.84 15.52
N ASP A 173 5.34 13.59 15.67
CA ASP A 173 5.45 12.88 16.95
C ASP A 173 6.93 12.60 17.29
N ALA A 174 7.50 13.43 18.17
CA ALA A 174 8.87 13.28 18.65
C ALA A 174 9.13 11.92 19.33
N LYS A 175 8.09 11.31 19.93
CA LYS A 175 8.21 9.97 20.53
C LYS A 175 8.34 8.91 19.43
N LEU A 176 7.60 9.05 18.33
CA LEU A 176 7.71 8.16 17.18
C LEU A 176 9.08 8.27 16.51
N LYS A 177 9.63 9.48 16.33
CA LYS A 177 11.00 9.67 15.81
C LYS A 177 12.05 9.00 16.70
N ALA A 178 11.98 9.21 18.01
CA ALA A 178 12.89 8.57 18.96
C ALA A 178 12.75 7.03 18.98
N ALA A 179 11.53 6.51 18.82
CA ALA A 179 11.28 5.08 18.71
C ALA A 179 11.89 4.49 17.43
N LEU A 180 11.81 5.22 16.31
CA LEU A 180 12.41 4.83 15.03
C LEU A 180 13.94 4.78 15.13
N GLU A 181 14.57 5.83 15.65
CA GLU A 181 16.02 5.89 15.90
C GLU A 181 16.47 4.74 16.80
N LYS A 182 15.78 4.51 17.93
CA LYS A 182 16.17 3.49 18.92
C LYS A 182 15.97 2.06 18.42
N LYS A 183 14.85 1.78 17.75
CA LYS A 183 14.45 0.40 17.40
C LYS A 183 15.06 -0.07 16.08
N TYR A 184 15.26 0.86 15.14
CA TYR A 184 15.67 0.52 13.78
C TYR A 184 16.99 1.17 13.35
N GLY A 185 17.58 2.05 14.18
CA GLY A 185 18.84 2.73 13.86
C GLY A 185 18.72 3.79 12.76
N ILE A 186 17.51 4.27 12.49
CA ILE A 186 17.22 5.21 11.39
C ILE A 186 17.55 6.64 11.83
N ASN A 187 18.39 7.36 11.08
CA ASN A 187 18.73 8.74 11.40
C ASN A 187 17.77 9.72 10.71
N LEU A 188 16.85 10.30 11.50
CA LEU A 188 15.86 11.26 11.01
C LEU A 188 16.30 12.72 11.16
N LYS A 189 17.54 12.97 11.62
CA LYS A 189 18.14 14.31 11.67
C LYS A 189 18.72 14.62 10.29
N GLY A 190 17.94 15.32 9.48
CA GLY A 190 18.34 15.90 8.21
C GLY A 190 17.85 17.33 8.12
#